data_AF-C5KYJ9-F1
#
_entry.id   AF-C5KYJ9-F1
#
_cell.length_a   1.000
_cell.length_b   1.000
_cell.length_c   1.000
_cell.angle_alpha   90.00
_cell.angle_beta   90.00
_cell.angle_gamma   90.00
#
_symmetry.space_group_name_H-M   'P 1'
#
loop_
_entity.id
_entity.type
_entity.pdbx_description
1 polymer ?
#
loop_
_entity_poly.entity_id
_entity_poly.type
_entity_poly.pdbx_seq_one_letter_code
_entity_poly.pdbx_strand_id
1 'polypeptide(L)'
;MRKIIKFIYPDVPDQTFFESCGVGDLITTCFGGRNRRCAEAFARADGKKSWEDIESELLGGQKLQGTLTLLEIVDVLADAPIKKELPLFAAIYRCAFKGAELEEFVKNLNTKQMHPGHAYLVNPYEVKK
;
A
#
# COMPACT_ATOMS: atom_id res chain seq x y z
N MET A 1 4.63 -0.21 -7.15
CA MET A 1 4.72 0.64 -8.36
C MET A 1 5.54 0.02 -9.48
N ARG A 2 6.88 -0.13 -9.36
CA ARG A 2 7.75 -0.62 -10.45
C ARG A 2 7.22 -1.86 -11.20
N LYS A 3 6.82 -2.90 -10.47
CA LYS A 3 6.34 -4.16 -11.06
C LYS A 3 5.08 -3.99 -11.91
N ILE A 4 4.12 -3.19 -11.42
CA ILE A 4 2.88 -2.86 -12.14
C ILE A 4 3.21 -2.05 -13.40
N ILE A 5 4.00 -0.99 -13.26
CA ILE A 5 4.34 -0.11 -14.39
C ILE A 5 5.11 -0.86 -15.47
N LYS A 6 6.08 -1.71 -15.12
CA LYS A 6 6.82 -2.53 -16.10
C LYS A 6 5.97 -3.63 -16.74
N PHE A 7 4.91 -4.08 -16.09
CA PHE A 7 3.96 -5.02 -16.69
C PHE A 7 3.11 -4.34 -17.77
N ILE A 8 2.70 -3.09 -17.54
CA ILE A 8 1.88 -2.32 -18.49
C ILE A 8 2.75 -1.68 -19.58
N TYR A 9 3.92 -1.15 -19.21
CA TYR A 9 4.86 -0.43 -20.07
C TYR A 9 6.28 -1.00 -19.88
N PRO A 10 6.64 -2.07 -20.60
CA PRO A 10 7.91 -2.78 -20.41
C PRO A 10 9.16 -1.92 -20.64
N ASP A 11 9.05 -0.91 -21.51
CA ASP A 11 10.17 -0.06 -21.95
C ASP A 11 10.48 1.10 -21.00
N VAL A 12 9.72 1.26 -19.90
CA VAL A 12 10.00 2.32 -18.92
C VAL A 12 11.37 2.08 -18.25
N PRO A 13 12.29 3.06 -18.30
CA PRO A 13 13.60 2.94 -17.67
C PRO A 13 13.49 2.74 -16.14
N ASP A 14 14.39 1.94 -15.57
CA ASP A 14 14.42 1.76 -14.12
C ASP A 14 14.79 3.06 -13.38
N GLN A 15 15.55 3.94 -14.03
CA GLN A 15 15.92 5.26 -13.54
C GLN A 15 14.70 6.12 -13.18
N THR A 16 13.59 6.00 -13.93
CA THR A 16 12.36 6.76 -13.67
C THR A 16 11.84 6.58 -12.24
N PHE A 17 12.03 5.42 -11.62
CA PHE A 17 11.59 5.17 -10.24
C PHE A 17 12.50 5.80 -9.18
N PHE A 18 13.72 6.19 -9.55
CA PHE A 18 14.67 6.89 -8.69
C PHE A 18 14.57 8.42 -8.82
N GLU A 19 13.84 8.92 -9.83
CA GLU A 19 13.51 10.33 -9.94
C GLU A 19 12.53 10.78 -8.85
N SER A 20 12.33 12.11 -8.75
CA SER A 20 11.45 12.71 -7.74
C SER A 20 10.02 12.15 -7.77
N CYS A 21 9.47 11.85 -8.95
CA CYS A 21 8.14 11.25 -9.11
C CYS A 21 8.03 9.79 -8.63
N GLY A 22 9.16 9.14 -8.36
CA GLY A 22 9.23 7.78 -7.84
C GLY A 22 9.48 7.77 -6.34
N VAL A 23 10.73 7.53 -5.95
CA VAL A 23 11.11 7.35 -4.53
C VAL A 23 10.92 8.62 -3.69
N GLY A 24 11.18 9.81 -4.26
CA GLY A 24 11.02 11.07 -3.54
C GLY A 24 9.58 11.35 -3.13
N ASP A 25 8.65 11.25 -4.09
CA ASP A 25 7.22 11.43 -3.87
C ASP A 25 6.64 10.35 -2.93
N LEU A 26 7.09 9.11 -3.09
CA LEU A 26 6.69 8.02 -2.20
C LEU A 26 7.08 8.29 -0.74
N ILE A 27 8.31 8.74 -0.49
CA ILE A 27 8.78 9.05 0.87
C ILE A 27 7.93 10.17 1.47
N THR A 28 7.80 11.32 0.79
CA THR A 28 7.05 12.45 1.35
C THR A 28 5.57 12.10 1.58
N THR A 29 4.96 11.34 0.68
CA THR A 29 3.57 10.90 0.82
C THR A 29 3.40 9.92 1.99
N CYS A 30 4.33 8.99 2.20
CA CYS A 30 4.29 8.04 3.31
C CYS A 30 4.56 8.67 4.67
N PHE A 31 5.27 9.80 4.75
CA PHE A 31 5.56 10.48 6.02
C PHE A 31 4.59 11.64 6.33
N GLY A 32 4.18 12.41 5.32
CA GLY A 32 3.38 13.62 5.49
C GLY A 32 2.05 13.66 4.73
N GLY A 33 1.76 12.66 3.90
CA GLY A 33 0.61 12.68 3.01
C GLY A 33 -0.74 12.47 3.72
N ARG A 34 -1.81 12.96 3.08
CA ARG A 34 -3.22 12.77 3.50
C ARG A 34 -3.61 11.30 3.60
N ASN A 35 -3.11 10.47 2.68
CA ASN A 35 -3.32 9.01 2.71
C ASN A 35 -2.78 8.40 4.00
N ARG A 36 -1.55 8.76 4.40
CA ARG A 36 -0.95 8.29 5.66
C ARG A 36 -1.76 8.75 6.87
N ARG A 37 -2.15 10.03 6.92
CA ARG A 37 -2.95 10.59 8.03
C ARG A 37 -4.30 9.88 8.18
N CYS A 38 -5.00 9.62 7.08
CA CYS A 38 -6.29 8.94 7.13
C CYS A 38 -6.16 7.44 7.44
N ALA A 39 -5.16 6.76 6.88
CA ALA A 39 -4.88 5.36 7.19
C ALA A 39 -4.50 5.16 8.67
N GLU A 40 -3.78 6.12 9.27
CA GLU A 40 -3.51 6.12 10.72
C GLU A 40 -4.82 6.22 11.52
N ALA A 41 -5.72 7.13 11.16
CA ALA A 41 -7.01 7.27 11.83
C ALA A 41 -7.86 5.98 11.69
N PHE A 42 -7.88 5.38 10.51
CA PHE A 42 -8.52 4.09 10.25
C PHE A 42 -7.95 2.99 11.16
N ALA A 43 -6.62 2.90 11.25
CA ALA A 43 -5.97 1.89 12.08
C ALA A 43 -6.20 2.10 13.58
N ARG A 44 -6.18 3.36 14.05
CA ARG A 44 -6.50 3.70 15.46
C ARG A 44 -7.95 3.40 15.82
N ALA A 45 -8.84 3.42 14.84
CA ALA A 45 -10.24 3.02 14.98
C ALA A 45 -10.46 1.52 14.75
N ASP A 46 -9.40 0.71 14.72
CA ASP A 46 -9.47 -0.75 14.55
C ASP A 46 -10.18 -1.16 13.25
N GLY A 47 -10.06 -0.33 12.21
CA GLY A 47 -10.71 -0.53 10.92
C GLY A 47 -12.25 -0.39 10.94
N LYS A 48 -12.85 0.06 12.04
CA LYS A 48 -14.31 0.14 12.20
C LYS A 48 -14.92 1.41 11.65
N LYS A 49 -14.10 2.44 11.41
CA LYS A 49 -14.56 3.73 10.90
C LYS A 49 -14.53 3.74 9.37
N SER A 50 -15.60 4.27 8.76
CA SER A 50 -15.70 4.36 7.30
C SER A 50 -14.68 5.35 6.73
N TRP A 51 -14.30 5.16 5.45
CA TRP A 51 -13.40 6.10 4.78
C TRP A 51 -14.06 7.46 4.56
N GLU A 52 -15.38 7.49 4.37
CA GLU A 52 -16.19 8.69 4.20
C GLU A 52 -16.20 9.55 5.46
N ASP A 53 -16.33 8.93 6.65
CA ASP A 53 -16.29 9.65 7.92
C ASP A 53 -14.88 10.22 8.17
N ILE A 54 -13.84 9.41 7.93
CA ILE A 54 -12.44 9.83 8.09
C ILE A 54 -12.12 11.00 7.15
N GLU A 55 -12.55 10.92 5.89
CA GLU A 55 -12.35 11.97 4.90
C GLU A 55 -13.05 13.27 5.32
N SER A 56 -14.32 13.18 5.74
CA SER A 56 -15.10 14.34 6.17
C SER A 56 -14.49 15.05 7.37
N GLU A 57 -13.96 14.29 8.33
CA GLU A 57 -13.35 14.84 9.55
C GLU A 57 -11.96 15.42 9.34
N LEU A 58 -11.12 14.78 8.51
CA LEU A 58 -9.69 15.09 8.47
C LEU A 58 -9.26 15.93 7.26
N LEU A 59 -10.05 15.89 6.18
CA LEU A 59 -9.61 16.40 4.88
C LEU A 59 -10.31 17.69 4.44
N GLY A 60 -11.32 18.17 5.18
CA GLY A 60 -11.94 19.47 4.94
C GLY A 60 -12.45 19.64 3.51
N GLY A 61 -13.07 18.59 2.95
CA GLY A 61 -13.60 18.56 1.58
C GLY A 61 -12.63 18.04 0.52
N GLN A 62 -11.36 17.76 0.86
CA GLN A 62 -10.43 17.10 -0.06
C GLN A 62 -10.66 15.58 -0.11
N LYS A 63 -10.37 14.96 -1.26
CA LYS A 63 -10.57 13.53 -1.47
C LYS A 63 -9.35 12.67 -1.10
N LEU A 64 -9.61 11.52 -0.50
CA LEU A 64 -8.65 10.48 -0.19
C LEU A 64 -8.39 9.62 -1.43
N GLN A 65 -7.34 9.93 -2.19
CA GLN A 65 -7.09 9.28 -3.48
C GLN A 65 -6.56 7.85 -3.37
N GLY A 66 -5.83 7.51 -2.30
CA GLY A 66 -5.18 6.20 -2.19
C GLY A 66 -6.17 5.03 -2.13
N THR A 67 -7.32 5.22 -1.49
CA THR A 67 -8.40 4.22 -1.44
C THR A 67 -9.05 4.05 -2.80
N LEU A 68 -9.33 5.14 -3.52
CA LEU A 68 -9.92 5.11 -4.87
C LEU A 68 -8.98 4.43 -5.87
N THR A 69 -7.72 4.84 -5.91
CA THR A 69 -6.70 4.23 -6.78
C THR A 69 -6.52 2.74 -6.49
N LEU A 70 -6.64 2.30 -5.24
CA LEU A 70 -6.55 0.88 -4.91
C LEU A 70 -7.71 0.08 -5.49
N LEU A 71 -8.94 0.62 -5.45
CA LEU A 71 -10.10 -0.02 -6.08
C LEU A 71 -9.89 -0.15 -7.59
N GLU A 72 -9.42 0.91 -8.25
CA GLU A 72 -9.11 0.91 -9.68
C GLU A 72 -8.03 -0.11 -10.05
N ILE A 73 -6.93 -0.18 -9.27
CA ILE A 73 -5.86 -1.16 -9.52
C ILE A 73 -6.38 -2.59 -9.40
N VAL A 74 -7.22 -2.88 -8.40
CA VAL A 74 -7.80 -4.21 -8.21
C VAL A 74 -8.71 -4.59 -9.38
N ASP A 75 -9.46 -3.63 -9.90
CA ASP A 75 -10.35 -3.82 -11.04
C ASP A 75 -9.57 -4.00 -12.36
N VAL A 76 -8.66 -3.07 -12.68
CA VAL A 76 -7.82 -3.09 -13.90
C VAL A 76 -6.97 -4.36 -13.97
N LEU A 77 -6.49 -4.87 -12.83
CA LEU A 77 -5.65 -6.06 -12.78
C LEU A 77 -6.42 -7.34 -12.39
N ALA A 78 -7.76 -7.32 -12.41
CA ALA A 78 -8.59 -8.42 -11.90
C ALA A 78 -8.23 -9.78 -12.51
N ASP A 79 -8.01 -9.80 -13.84
CA ASP A 79 -7.67 -10.98 -14.63
C ASP A 79 -6.20 -11.00 -15.10
N ALA A 80 -5.40 -10.01 -14.68
CA ALA A 80 -4.02 -9.91 -15.09
C ALA A 80 -3.15 -10.96 -14.35
N PRO A 81 -2.22 -11.65 -15.04
CA PRO A 81 -1.36 -12.67 -14.43
C PRO A 81 -0.51 -12.11 -13.29
N ILE A 82 -0.12 -10.83 -13.36
CA ILE A 82 0.66 -10.14 -12.33
C ILE A 82 -0.08 -10.00 -10.99
N LYS A 83 -1.41 -10.16 -10.93
CA LYS A 83 -2.19 -10.03 -9.68
C LYS A 83 -1.65 -10.89 -8.55
N LYS A 84 -1.19 -12.11 -8.85
CA LYS A 84 -0.60 -13.04 -7.89
C LYS A 84 0.75 -12.57 -7.33
N GLU A 85 1.37 -11.59 -8.01
CA GLU A 85 2.67 -11.04 -7.68
C GLU A 85 2.59 -9.68 -6.96
N LEU A 86 1.39 -9.27 -6.55
CA LEU A 86 1.12 -8.01 -5.85
C LEU A 86 0.52 -8.24 -4.45
N PRO A 87 1.16 -9.05 -3.59
CA PRO A 87 0.61 -9.46 -2.29
C PRO A 87 0.35 -8.26 -1.36
N LEU A 88 1.18 -7.20 -1.45
CA LEU A 88 0.99 -5.97 -0.67
C LEU A 88 -0.30 -5.24 -1.04
N PHE A 89 -0.59 -5.06 -2.33
CA PHE A 89 -1.85 -4.43 -2.78
C PHE A 89 -3.07 -5.25 -2.34
N ALA A 90 -2.98 -6.58 -2.48
CA ALA A 90 -4.05 -7.49 -2.05
C ALA A 90 -4.28 -7.44 -0.53
N ALA A 91 -3.22 -7.31 0.27
CA ALA A 91 -3.33 -7.18 1.72
C ALA A 91 -3.97 -5.84 2.12
N ILE A 92 -3.50 -4.71 1.54
CA ILE A 92 -4.10 -3.39 1.79
C ILE A 92 -5.58 -3.38 1.41
N TYR A 93 -5.95 -3.97 0.26
CA TYR A 93 -7.36 -4.04 -0.16
C TYR A 93 -8.22 -4.83 0.82
N ARG A 94 -7.72 -5.97 1.31
CA ARG A 94 -8.44 -6.79 2.29
C ARG A 94 -8.64 -6.05 3.60
N CYS A 95 -7.63 -5.35 4.10
CA CYS A 95 -7.74 -4.55 5.32
C CYS A 95 -8.66 -3.35 5.13
N ALA A 96 -8.50 -2.61 4.03
CA ALA A 96 -9.25 -1.37 3.80
C ALA A 96 -10.72 -1.58 3.45
N PHE A 97 -11.08 -2.72 2.85
CA PHE A 97 -12.43 -2.92 2.27
C PHE A 97 -13.08 -4.26 2.57
N LYS A 98 -12.36 -5.25 3.11
CA LYS A 98 -12.90 -6.60 3.38
C LYS A 98 -12.83 -6.99 4.86
N GLY A 99 -12.45 -6.07 5.74
CA GLY A 99 -12.41 -6.28 7.19
C GLY A 99 -11.35 -7.28 7.64
N ALA A 100 -10.26 -7.43 6.91
CA ALA A 100 -9.13 -8.24 7.38
C ALA A 100 -8.40 -7.54 8.54
N GLU A 101 -7.96 -8.33 9.51
CA GLU A 101 -7.28 -7.88 10.71
C GLU A 101 -6.01 -7.07 10.39
N LEU A 102 -5.92 -5.85 10.94
CA LEU A 102 -4.80 -4.94 10.70
C LEU A 102 -3.49 -5.43 11.33
N GLU A 103 -3.58 -6.16 12.45
CA GLU A 103 -2.39 -6.72 13.10
C GLU A 103 -1.75 -7.83 12.23
N GLU A 104 -2.58 -8.61 11.55
CA GLU A 104 -2.10 -9.65 10.63
C GLU A 104 -1.34 -9.03 9.44
N PHE A 105 -1.79 -7.88 8.93
CA PHE A 105 -1.07 -7.14 7.89
C PHE A 105 0.38 -6.88 8.29
N VAL A 106 0.61 -6.35 9.50
CA VAL A 106 1.95 -6.01 10.00
C VAL A 106 2.80 -7.26 10.21
N LYS A 107 2.25 -8.30 10.84
CA LYS A 107 2.95 -9.57 11.09
C LYS A 107 3.43 -10.21 9.80
N ASN A 108 2.63 -10.09 8.74
CA ASN A 108 2.92 -10.75 7.48
C ASN A 108 3.86 -9.96 6.57
N LEU A 109 4.16 -8.68 6.84
CA LEU A 109 5.03 -7.87 5.99
C LEU A 109 6.38 -8.54 5.72
N ASN A 110 7.01 -9.16 6.72
CA ASN A 110 8.34 -9.76 6.57
C ASN A 110 8.32 -11.21 6.01
N THR A 111 7.18 -11.70 5.52
CA THR A 111 7.05 -13.08 5.03
C THR A 111 7.48 -13.20 3.56
N LYS A 112 7.92 -14.40 3.17
CA LYS A 112 8.18 -14.73 1.75
C LYS A 112 6.92 -14.60 0.88
N GLN A 113 5.73 -14.69 1.48
CA GLN A 113 4.46 -14.46 0.78
C GLN A 113 4.30 -12.99 0.39
N MET A 114 4.64 -12.05 1.29
CA MET A 114 4.55 -10.61 1.04
C MET A 114 5.75 -10.05 0.27
N HIS A 115 6.91 -10.68 0.40
CA HIS A 115 8.13 -10.33 -0.34
C HIS A 115 8.77 -11.55 -1.02
N PRO A 116 8.23 -12.01 -2.17
CA PRO A 116 8.72 -13.19 -2.88
C PRO A 116 10.19 -13.08 -3.33
N GLY A 117 10.70 -11.85 -3.52
CA GLY A 117 12.10 -11.59 -3.88
C GLY A 117 13.02 -11.26 -2.69
N HIS A 118 12.46 -11.02 -1.49
CA HIS A 118 13.23 -10.70 -0.28
C HIS A 118 12.79 -11.64 0.84
N ALA A 119 13.46 -12.79 0.96
CA ALA A 119 13.43 -13.51 2.21
C ALA A 119 14.29 -12.72 3.20
N TYR A 120 13.68 -11.92 4.08
CA TYR A 120 14.42 -11.41 5.23
C TYR A 120 14.88 -12.62 6.05
N LEU A 121 16.17 -12.95 5.97
CA LEU A 121 16.78 -14.07 6.73
C LEU A 121 16.82 -13.76 8.24
N VAL A 122 16.63 -12.48 8.61
CA VAL A 122 16.60 -11.97 9.98
C VAL A 122 15.62 -10.80 10.03
N ASN A 123 14.79 -10.73 11.08
CA ASN A 123 13.92 -9.59 11.33
C ASN A 123 14.78 -8.33 11.55
N PRO A 124 14.68 -7.28 10.71
CA PRO A 124 15.53 -6.09 10.85
C PRO A 124 15.23 -5.25 12.10
N TYR A 125 14.15 -5.58 12.83
CA TYR A 125 13.78 -4.95 14.10
C TYR A 125 14.13 -5.79 15.34
N GLU A 126 14.69 -7.00 15.16
CA GLU A 126 15.29 -7.73 16.27
C GLU A 126 16.64 -7.10 16.61
N VAL A 127 16.65 -6.22 17.62
CA VAL A 127 17.87 -5.85 18.31
C VAL A 127 18.35 -7.12 19.03
N LYS A 128 19.46 -7.69 18.58
CA LYS A 128 20.15 -8.76 19.33
C LYS A 128 20.38 -8.25 20.76
N LYS A 129 19.78 -8.92 21.73
CA LYS A 129 20.11 -8.73 23.15
C LYS A 129 21.55 -9.14 23.41
#